data_AF-A0A3D4XY54-F1
#
_entry.id   AF-A0A3D4XY54-F1
#
_cell.length_a   1.000
_cell.length_b   1.000
_cell.length_c   1.000
_cell.angle_alpha   90.00
_cell.angle_beta   90.00
_cell.angle_gamma   90.00
#
_symmetry.space_group_name_H-M   'P 1'
#
loop_
_entity.id
_entity.type
_entity.pdbx_description
1 polymer ?
#
loop_
_entity_poly.entity_id
_entity_poly.type
_entity_poly.pdbx_seq_one_letter_code
_entity_poly.pdbx_strand_id
1 'polypeptide(L)'
;MNFTTKSHKQGDIILAEARYSGLFEEIKTAITNISDQDIIDKHNLKYAGKMSLSYAINDLIKDRLSAVGWSKESPIFQDEGFKESKWRLDFAKDKISIEVAFNHGEAIAWNLIKPVLAGELNHVQKAIQTEVAVLICATSKLKRAGAFDSAVGEFEKICRYLIPLDRILTVPMVIIGLEAPETFKMVKNRVGNRNIGEIVRL
;
A
#
# COMPACT_ATOMS: atom_id res chain seq x y z
N MET A 1 8.76 -8.80 -5.86
CA MET A 1 9.51 -7.58 -5.54
C MET A 1 10.09 -7.73 -4.16
N ASN A 2 11.29 -7.20 -3.93
CA ASN A 2 11.86 -7.10 -2.58
C ASN A 2 11.17 -5.98 -1.80
N PHE A 3 11.20 -6.10 -0.47
CA PHE A 3 10.64 -5.10 0.42
C PHE A 3 11.37 -5.07 1.77
N THR A 4 11.31 -3.92 2.43
CA THR A 4 11.67 -3.75 3.84
C THR A 4 10.41 -3.58 4.69
N THR A 5 10.51 -3.81 5.99
CA THR A 5 9.40 -3.60 6.92
C THR A 5 9.74 -2.66 8.08
N LYS A 6 8.72 -2.05 8.66
CA LYS A 6 8.78 -1.37 9.97
C LYS A 6 7.56 -1.77 10.78
N SER A 7 7.79 -2.32 11.97
CA SER A 7 6.74 -2.63 12.93
C SER A 7 6.34 -1.39 13.74
N HIS A 8 5.03 -1.25 13.97
CA HIS A 8 4.41 -0.31 14.90
C HIS A 8 3.55 -1.10 15.89
N LYS A 9 3.72 -0.82 17.19
CA LYS A 9 3.05 -1.56 18.29
C LYS A 9 3.10 -3.08 18.14
N GLN A 10 4.29 -3.60 17.80
CA GLN A 10 4.55 -5.05 17.69
C GLN A 10 3.68 -5.74 16.63
N GLY A 11 3.26 -5.02 15.58
CA GLY A 11 2.44 -5.57 14.51
C GLY A 11 3.09 -6.77 13.80
N ASP A 12 4.41 -6.83 13.74
CA ASP A 12 5.17 -7.98 13.22
C ASP A 12 5.04 -9.23 14.09
N ILE A 13 5.13 -9.09 15.42
CA ILE A 13 4.92 -10.19 16.37
C ILE A 13 3.49 -10.69 16.26
N ILE A 14 2.51 -9.78 16.20
CA ILE A 14 1.09 -10.12 16.08
C ILE A 14 0.84 -10.85 14.76
N LEU A 15 1.32 -10.33 13.62
CA LEU A 15 1.15 -11.00 12.32
C LEU A 15 1.84 -12.37 12.23
N ALA A 16 2.81 -12.66 13.10
CA ALA A 16 3.45 -13.97 13.20
C ALA A 16 2.63 -15.00 14.00
N GLU A 17 1.59 -14.58 14.73
CA GLU A 17 0.71 -15.50 15.45
C GLU A 17 -0.05 -16.43 14.50
N ALA A 18 -0.34 -17.66 14.95
CA ALA A 18 -0.98 -18.69 14.13
C ALA A 18 -2.27 -18.22 13.43
N ARG A 19 -3.06 -17.38 14.09
CA ARG A 19 -4.34 -16.85 13.55
C ARG A 19 -4.17 -15.83 12.41
N TYR A 20 -3.00 -15.20 12.24
CA TYR A 20 -2.77 -14.20 11.19
C TYR A 20 -1.66 -14.60 10.22
N SER A 21 -0.74 -15.47 10.63
CA SER A 21 0.44 -15.84 9.85
C SER A 21 0.12 -16.28 8.42
N GLY A 22 -0.91 -17.12 8.21
CA GLY A 22 -1.36 -17.53 6.88
C GLY A 22 -1.80 -16.35 6.01
N LEU A 23 -2.60 -15.43 6.56
CA LEU A 23 -3.03 -14.23 5.85
C LEU A 23 -1.86 -13.28 5.56
N PHE A 24 -0.90 -13.18 6.47
CA PHE A 24 0.29 -12.36 6.24
C PHE A 24 1.21 -12.96 5.17
N GLU A 25 1.34 -14.29 5.11
CA GLU A 25 2.03 -14.97 4.01
C GLU A 25 1.36 -14.71 2.66
N GLU A 26 0.02 -14.64 2.58
CA GLU A 26 -0.66 -14.25 1.35
C GLU A 26 -0.21 -12.86 0.87
N ILE A 27 -0.13 -11.88 1.78
CA ILE A 27 0.31 -10.51 1.48
C ILE A 27 1.76 -10.52 0.99
N LYS A 28 2.65 -11.19 1.72
CA LYS A 28 4.07 -11.29 1.35
C LYS A 28 4.24 -11.98 0.00
N THR A 29 3.51 -13.05 -0.24
CA THR A 29 3.54 -13.80 -1.51
C THR A 29 3.02 -12.94 -2.67
N ALA A 30 1.94 -12.19 -2.45
CA ALA A 30 1.39 -11.27 -3.44
C ALA A 30 2.43 -10.22 -3.89
N ILE A 31 3.29 -9.76 -2.98
CA ILE A 31 4.36 -8.78 -3.27
C ILE A 31 5.61 -9.46 -3.84
N THR A 32 6.13 -10.49 -3.18
CA THR A 32 7.41 -11.14 -3.53
C THR A 32 7.37 -11.78 -4.91
N ASN A 33 6.25 -12.37 -5.31
CA ASN A 33 6.11 -12.97 -6.63
C ASN A 33 6.01 -11.94 -7.77
N ILE A 34 5.96 -10.63 -7.51
CA ILE A 34 5.93 -9.61 -8.58
C ILE A 34 7.35 -9.48 -9.14
N SER A 35 7.60 -10.05 -10.31
CA SER A 35 8.89 -9.90 -10.98
C SER A 35 9.04 -8.53 -11.63
N ASP A 36 10.27 -8.15 -11.93
CA ASP A 36 10.54 -6.96 -12.74
C ASP A 36 9.85 -7.03 -14.11
N GLN A 37 9.81 -8.23 -14.71
CA GLN A 37 9.15 -8.46 -15.98
C GLN A 37 7.63 -8.25 -15.88
N ASP A 38 6.99 -8.69 -14.80
CA ASP A 38 5.56 -8.43 -14.55
C ASP A 38 5.25 -6.92 -14.54
N ILE A 39 6.12 -6.12 -13.92
CA ILE A 39 5.94 -4.66 -13.84
C ILE A 39 6.10 -4.04 -15.23
N ILE A 40 7.11 -4.46 -15.98
CA ILE A 40 7.37 -3.98 -17.35
C ILE A 40 6.18 -4.31 -18.25
N ASP A 41 5.73 -5.56 -18.24
CA ASP A 41 4.64 -6.03 -19.09
C ASP A 41 3.34 -5.33 -18.73
N LYS A 42 3.01 -5.23 -17.43
CA LYS A 42 1.82 -4.50 -16.97
C LYS A 42 1.88 -3.02 -17.37
N HIS A 43 3.04 -2.38 -17.23
CA HIS A 43 3.21 -0.97 -17.59
C HIS A 43 3.03 -0.77 -19.09
N ASN A 44 3.74 -1.53 -19.93
CA ASN A 44 3.68 -1.40 -21.38
C ASN A 44 2.28 -1.72 -21.92
N LEU A 45 1.59 -2.70 -21.34
CA LEU A 45 0.27 -3.11 -21.80
C LEU A 45 -0.84 -2.10 -21.43
N LYS A 46 -0.84 -1.59 -20.19
CA LYS A 46 -2.00 -0.85 -19.63
C LYS A 46 -1.71 0.60 -19.28
N TYR A 47 -0.43 0.94 -19.05
CA TYR A 47 -0.01 2.23 -18.52
C TYR A 47 1.06 2.92 -19.37
N ALA A 48 1.20 2.51 -20.64
CA ALA A 48 2.09 3.16 -21.58
C ALA A 48 1.84 4.68 -21.62
N GLY A 49 2.91 5.46 -21.51
CA GLY A 49 2.85 6.91 -21.45
C GLY A 49 2.49 7.49 -20.06
N LYS A 50 2.25 6.67 -19.04
CA LYS A 50 2.23 7.15 -17.64
C LYS A 50 3.65 7.36 -17.15
N MET A 51 3.86 8.41 -16.34
CA MET A 51 5.18 8.74 -15.80
C MET A 51 5.71 7.69 -14.81
N SER A 52 4.83 7.18 -13.95
CA SER A 52 5.21 6.45 -12.72
C SER A 52 4.86 4.97 -12.79
N LEU A 53 5.71 4.12 -12.19
CA LEU A 53 5.41 2.69 -11.97
C LEU A 53 4.30 2.44 -10.96
N SER A 54 3.93 3.45 -10.16
CA SER A 54 2.87 3.34 -9.15
C SER A 54 1.60 2.68 -9.70
N TYR A 55 1.20 3.02 -10.92
CA TYR A 55 0.01 2.46 -11.56
C TYR A 55 0.12 0.95 -11.80
N ALA A 56 1.23 0.51 -12.41
CA ALA A 56 1.46 -0.90 -12.71
C ALA A 56 1.60 -1.74 -11.43
N ILE A 57 2.39 -1.24 -10.47
CA ILE A 57 2.60 -1.92 -9.18
C ILE A 57 1.28 -2.03 -8.40
N ASN A 58 0.50 -0.94 -8.32
CA ASN A 58 -0.79 -0.96 -7.63
C ASN A 58 -1.78 -1.96 -8.26
N ASP A 59 -1.84 -2.00 -9.59
CA ASP A 59 -2.71 -2.92 -10.31
C ASP A 59 -2.29 -4.39 -10.10
N LEU A 60 -0.98 -4.68 -10.10
CA LEU A 60 -0.46 -6.02 -9.83
C LEU A 60 -0.75 -6.48 -8.41
N ILE A 61 -0.54 -5.62 -7.40
CA ILE A 61 -0.88 -5.92 -6.01
C ILE A 61 -2.38 -6.20 -5.88
N LYS A 62 -3.21 -5.34 -6.50
CA LYS A 62 -4.65 -5.50 -6.50
C LYS A 62 -5.09 -6.83 -7.11
N ASP A 63 -4.57 -7.18 -8.28
CA ASP A 63 -4.94 -8.43 -8.95
C ASP A 63 -4.58 -9.64 -8.09
N ARG A 64 -3.37 -9.65 -7.50
CA ARG A 64 -2.86 -10.76 -6.71
C ARG A 64 -3.57 -10.94 -5.38
N LEU A 65 -3.83 -9.85 -4.65
CA LEU A 65 -4.60 -9.90 -3.41
C LEU A 65 -6.05 -10.32 -3.69
N SER A 66 -6.66 -9.80 -4.75
CA SER A 66 -8.03 -10.17 -5.13
C SER A 66 -8.13 -11.66 -5.51
N ALA A 67 -7.11 -12.20 -6.18
CA ALA A 67 -7.07 -13.61 -6.58
C ALA A 67 -7.05 -14.58 -5.38
N VAL A 68 -6.57 -14.14 -4.21
CA VAL A 68 -6.59 -14.92 -2.97
C VAL A 68 -7.68 -14.47 -1.98
N GLY A 69 -8.69 -13.75 -2.49
CA GLY A 69 -9.93 -13.47 -1.76
C GLY A 69 -9.92 -12.23 -0.86
N TRP A 70 -8.96 -11.32 -1.02
CA TRP A 70 -9.01 -10.03 -0.32
C TRP A 70 -10.09 -9.13 -0.92
N SER A 71 -10.96 -8.59 -0.05
CA SER A 71 -12.04 -7.70 -0.47
C SER A 71 -11.53 -6.29 -0.71
N LYS A 72 -11.55 -5.85 -1.98
CA LYS A 72 -11.17 -4.48 -2.37
C LYS A 72 -12.20 -3.44 -1.90
N GLU A 73 -11.74 -2.21 -1.65
CA GLU A 73 -12.58 -1.06 -1.32
C GLU A 73 -13.54 -1.39 -0.16
N SER A 74 -13.04 -2.07 0.88
CA SER A 74 -13.86 -2.57 1.97
C SER A 74 -14.39 -1.41 2.82
N PRO A 75 -15.71 -1.29 3.05
CA PRO A 75 -16.24 -0.21 3.88
C PRO A 75 -15.71 -0.33 5.31
N ILE A 76 -15.47 0.81 5.96
CA ILE A 76 -15.12 0.87 7.39
C ILE A 76 -16.40 0.76 8.23
N PHE A 77 -17.47 1.45 7.81
CA PHE A 77 -18.74 1.56 8.53
C PHE A 77 -19.87 0.86 7.77
N GLN A 78 -20.84 0.29 8.49
CA GLN A 78 -22.05 -0.31 7.89
C GLN A 78 -23.13 0.71 7.57
N ASP A 79 -23.14 1.84 8.27
CA ASP A 79 -24.18 2.85 8.16
C ASP A 79 -24.18 3.51 6.77
N GLU A 80 -25.38 3.61 6.19
CA GLU A 80 -25.67 4.19 4.88
C GLU A 80 -25.13 5.61 4.71
N GLY A 81 -25.12 6.41 5.78
CA GLY A 81 -24.60 7.77 5.81
C GLY A 81 -23.08 7.87 5.58
N PHE A 82 -22.35 6.74 5.68
CA PHE A 82 -20.91 6.69 5.54
C PHE A 82 -20.44 5.85 4.34
N LYS A 83 -21.28 5.69 3.30
CA LYS A 83 -20.94 4.94 2.09
C LYS A 83 -19.96 5.63 1.14
N GLU A 84 -19.58 6.87 1.42
CA GLU A 84 -18.61 7.64 0.64
C GLU A 84 -17.25 6.91 0.50
N SER A 85 -16.55 7.16 -0.62
CA SER A 85 -15.26 6.52 -0.92
C SER A 85 -14.18 6.78 0.15
N LYS A 86 -14.25 7.90 0.87
CA LYS A 86 -13.29 8.23 1.93
C LYS A 86 -13.31 7.26 3.11
N TRP A 87 -14.42 6.55 3.33
CA TRP A 87 -14.60 5.60 4.43
C TRP A 87 -14.37 4.15 4.03
N ARG A 88 -13.47 3.93 3.06
CA ARG A 88 -13.12 2.61 2.56
C ARG A 88 -11.63 2.33 2.76
N LEU A 89 -11.35 1.10 3.16
CA LEU A 89 -10.03 0.50 3.17
C LEU A 89 -9.72 0.00 1.76
N ASP A 90 -8.45 0.01 1.36
CA ASP A 90 -8.07 -0.49 0.04
C ASP A 90 -8.34 -1.99 -0.07
N PHE A 91 -7.95 -2.76 0.96
CA PHE A 91 -8.33 -4.17 1.08
C PHE A 91 -8.62 -4.58 2.51
N ALA A 92 -9.42 -5.63 2.66
CA ALA A 92 -9.58 -6.29 3.94
C ALA A 92 -9.93 -7.78 3.80
N LYS A 93 -9.50 -8.57 4.78
CA LYS A 93 -9.82 -10.00 4.91
C LYS A 93 -9.75 -10.38 6.38
N ASP A 94 -10.81 -11.01 6.87
CA ASP A 94 -11.00 -11.36 8.28
C ASP A 94 -10.79 -10.17 9.22
N LYS A 95 -9.66 -10.16 9.94
CA LYS A 95 -9.31 -9.15 10.96
C LYS A 95 -8.14 -8.27 10.52
N ILE A 96 -7.70 -8.38 9.27
CA ILE A 96 -6.59 -7.62 8.72
C ILE A 96 -7.10 -6.65 7.67
N SER A 97 -6.63 -5.40 7.75
CA SER A 97 -6.82 -4.39 6.70
C SER A 97 -5.50 -4.01 6.05
N ILE A 98 -5.58 -3.62 4.77
CA ILE A 98 -4.42 -3.20 3.97
C ILE A 98 -4.70 -1.84 3.33
N GLU A 99 -3.69 -1.00 3.37
CA GLU A 99 -3.62 0.29 2.65
C GLU A 99 -2.44 0.29 1.69
N VAL A 100 -2.65 0.69 0.43
CA VAL A 100 -1.62 0.80 -0.60
C VAL A 100 -1.38 2.28 -0.93
N ALA A 101 -0.36 2.85 -0.30
CA ALA A 101 -0.08 4.28 -0.32
C ALA A 101 0.95 4.67 -1.38
N PHE A 102 0.48 5.05 -2.57
CA PHE A 102 1.27 5.76 -3.60
C PHE A 102 0.76 7.18 -3.88
N ASN A 103 0.00 7.74 -2.95
CA ASN A 103 -0.62 9.06 -3.04
C ASN A 103 0.27 10.16 -2.42
N HIS A 104 -0.23 11.39 -2.46
CA HIS A 104 0.46 12.56 -1.91
C HIS A 104 0.83 12.37 -0.43
N GLY A 105 1.98 12.87 -0.01
CA GLY A 105 2.48 12.72 1.35
C GLY A 105 1.62 13.37 2.43
N GLU A 106 0.67 14.24 2.06
CA GLU A 106 -0.34 14.78 2.99
C GLU A 106 -1.40 13.73 3.37
N ALA A 107 -1.64 12.74 2.51
CA ALA A 107 -2.58 11.65 2.78
C ALA A 107 -2.02 10.59 3.74
N ILE A 108 -0.74 10.66 4.13
CA ILE A 108 -0.10 9.68 5.03
C ILE A 108 -0.89 9.53 6.34
N ALA A 109 -1.27 10.66 6.97
CA ALA A 109 -2.04 10.62 8.21
C ALA A 109 -3.38 9.91 8.00
N TRP A 110 -4.04 10.13 6.86
CA TRP A 110 -5.29 9.47 6.52
C TRP A 110 -5.12 7.96 6.31
N ASN A 111 -4.10 7.55 5.53
CA ASN A 111 -3.79 6.13 5.30
C ASN A 111 -3.48 5.41 6.61
N LEU A 112 -2.82 6.08 7.57
CA LEU A 112 -2.54 5.51 8.90
C LEU A 112 -3.78 5.47 9.81
N ILE A 113 -4.68 6.45 9.72
CA ILE A 113 -5.87 6.55 10.58
C ILE A 113 -6.99 5.60 10.13
N LYS A 114 -7.15 5.33 8.83
CA LYS A 114 -8.22 4.46 8.31
C LYS A 114 -8.30 3.09 9.00
N PRO A 115 -7.18 2.34 9.17
CA PRO A 115 -7.20 1.08 9.93
C PRO A 115 -7.58 1.24 11.41
N VAL A 116 -7.18 2.35 12.03
CA VAL A 116 -7.57 2.67 13.42
C VAL A 116 -9.08 2.85 13.52
N LEU A 117 -9.68 3.59 12.58
CA LEU A 117 -11.13 3.76 12.53
C LEU A 117 -11.87 2.43 12.28
N ALA A 118 -11.24 1.49 11.59
CA ALA A 118 -11.78 0.15 11.37
C ALA A 118 -11.57 -0.81 12.56
N GLY A 119 -10.63 -0.52 13.46
CA GLY A 119 -10.37 -1.36 14.64
C GLY A 119 -11.02 -0.83 15.93
N GLU A 120 -11.07 0.48 16.11
CA GLU A 120 -11.58 1.09 17.35
C GLU A 120 -13.10 1.11 17.37
N LEU A 121 -13.67 0.63 18.47
CA LEU A 121 -15.10 0.70 18.72
C LEU A 121 -15.55 2.16 18.80
N ASN A 122 -16.65 2.48 18.14
CA ASN A 122 -17.32 3.77 18.29
C ASN A 122 -18.83 3.60 18.09
N HIS A 123 -19.57 4.71 18.10
CA HIS A 123 -21.04 4.72 17.96
C HIS A 123 -21.53 4.33 16.54
N VAL A 124 -20.62 4.11 15.59
CA VAL A 124 -20.95 3.69 14.23
C VAL A 124 -20.56 2.22 14.05
N GLN A 125 -21.52 1.40 13.65
CA GLN A 125 -21.30 -0.03 13.45
C GLN A 125 -20.23 -0.26 12.37
N LYS A 126 -19.26 -1.14 12.67
CA LYS A 126 -18.16 -1.45 11.77
C LYS A 126 -18.52 -2.52 10.77
N ALA A 127 -18.11 -2.35 9.52
CA ALA A 127 -18.22 -3.39 8.51
C ALA A 127 -17.09 -4.43 8.62
N ILE A 128 -15.93 -4.01 9.14
CA ILE A 128 -14.84 -4.89 9.54
C ILE A 128 -14.29 -4.46 10.90
N GLN A 129 -13.90 -5.42 11.73
CA GLN A 129 -13.22 -5.18 13.00
C GLN A 129 -11.72 -5.47 12.81
N THR A 130 -10.94 -4.46 12.43
CA THR A 130 -9.49 -4.60 12.22
C THR A 130 -8.78 -4.82 13.55
N GLU A 131 -7.96 -5.87 13.64
CA GLU A 131 -7.12 -6.14 14.82
C GLU A 131 -5.64 -5.85 14.53
N VAL A 132 -5.21 -5.91 13.26
CA VAL A 132 -3.87 -5.57 12.80
C VAL A 132 -3.92 -5.06 11.36
N ALA A 133 -3.06 -4.10 11.03
CA ALA A 133 -3.05 -3.47 9.71
C ALA A 133 -1.71 -3.63 8.98
N VAL A 134 -1.76 -3.63 7.65
CA VAL A 134 -0.57 -3.57 6.79
C VAL A 134 -0.65 -2.35 5.89
N LEU A 135 0.40 -1.55 5.84
CA LEU A 135 0.48 -0.41 4.90
C LEU A 135 1.63 -0.65 3.92
N ILE A 136 1.31 -0.73 2.63
CA ILE A 136 2.27 -0.94 1.54
C ILE A 136 2.57 0.41 0.89
N CYS A 137 3.84 0.75 0.73
CA CYS A 137 4.26 2.03 0.16
C CYS A 137 5.59 1.89 -0.59
N ALA A 138 6.00 2.91 -1.33
CA ALA A 138 7.30 2.91 -2.00
C ALA A 138 8.41 3.39 -1.05
N THR A 139 9.57 2.73 -1.05
CA THR A 139 10.79 3.31 -0.48
C THR A 139 11.23 4.55 -1.26
N SER A 140 12.07 5.40 -0.68
CA SER A 140 12.68 6.52 -1.40
C SER A 140 13.45 6.07 -2.64
N LYS A 141 14.05 4.86 -2.60
CA LYS A 141 14.74 4.23 -3.75
C LYS A 141 13.76 3.90 -4.86
N LEU A 142 12.67 3.18 -4.56
CA LEU A 142 11.63 2.88 -5.55
C LEU A 142 10.97 4.15 -6.09
N LYS A 143 10.68 5.13 -5.22
CA LYS A 143 10.12 6.42 -5.64
C LYS A 143 10.96 7.07 -6.74
N ARG A 144 12.29 7.09 -6.58
CA ARG A 144 13.22 7.61 -7.60
C ARG A 144 13.30 6.70 -8.82
N ALA A 145 13.54 5.41 -8.63
CA ALA A 145 13.74 4.45 -9.72
C ALA A 145 12.46 4.22 -10.56
N GLY A 146 11.28 4.40 -9.97
CA GLY A 146 9.99 4.24 -10.63
C GLY A 146 9.36 5.55 -11.10
N ALA A 147 10.12 6.66 -11.10
CA ALA A 147 9.67 8.00 -11.52
C ALA A 147 8.33 8.44 -10.89
N PHE A 148 8.16 8.16 -9.60
CA PHE A 148 7.02 8.64 -8.83
C PHE A 148 7.07 10.16 -8.70
N ASP A 149 5.92 10.79 -8.54
CA ASP A 149 5.86 12.23 -8.29
C ASP A 149 6.58 12.59 -6.98
N SER A 150 7.30 13.73 -6.97
CA SER A 150 8.09 14.17 -5.82
C SER A 150 7.26 14.33 -4.55
N ALA A 151 5.97 14.58 -4.70
CA ALA A 151 5.07 14.85 -3.60
C ALA A 151 4.47 13.57 -2.99
N VAL A 152 4.67 12.40 -3.61
CA VAL A 152 4.25 11.09 -3.06
C VAL A 152 4.90 10.83 -1.70
N GLY A 153 4.16 10.28 -0.75
CA GLY A 153 4.71 9.86 0.54
C GLY A 153 5.53 8.57 0.43
N GLU A 154 6.83 8.60 0.75
CA GLU A 154 7.67 7.40 0.82
C GLU A 154 7.67 6.73 2.21
N PHE A 155 8.09 5.47 2.26
CA PHE A 155 8.27 4.64 3.46
C PHE A 155 8.96 5.38 4.60
N GLU A 156 10.04 6.09 4.30
CA GLU A 156 10.82 6.84 5.28
C GLU A 156 10.02 7.99 5.88
N LYS A 157 9.17 8.65 5.09
CA LYS A 157 8.26 9.69 5.57
C LYS A 157 7.15 9.09 6.43
N ILE A 158 6.57 7.96 6.02
CA ILE A 158 5.56 7.25 6.82
C ILE A 158 6.14 6.82 8.18
N CYS A 159 7.36 6.28 8.21
CA CYS A 159 8.04 5.92 9.45
C CYS A 159 8.20 7.12 10.40
N ARG A 160 8.48 8.32 9.87
CA ARG A 160 8.53 9.55 10.68
C ARG A 160 7.16 9.94 11.25
N TYR A 161 6.06 9.64 10.56
CA TYR A 161 4.70 9.91 11.03
C TYR A 161 4.25 8.98 12.17
N LEU A 162 4.81 7.76 12.25
CA LEU A 162 4.51 6.84 13.35
C LEU A 162 4.87 7.43 14.73
N ILE A 163 5.91 8.26 14.79
CA ILE A 163 6.42 8.85 16.05
C ILE A 163 5.40 9.83 16.66
N PRO A 164 5.01 10.93 15.99
CA PRO A 164 4.05 11.88 16.56
C PRO A 164 2.64 11.31 16.65
N LEU A 165 2.29 10.30 15.84
CA LEU A 165 0.97 9.69 15.85
C LEU A 165 0.87 8.46 16.78
N ASP A 166 1.93 8.07 17.49
CA ASP A 166 1.99 6.83 18.27
C ASP A 166 0.78 6.59 19.18
N ARG A 167 0.32 7.64 19.88
CA ARG A 167 -0.84 7.56 20.79
C ARG A 167 -2.18 7.46 20.06
N ILE A 168 -2.25 7.97 18.83
CA ILE A 168 -3.45 7.95 17.98
C ILE A 168 -3.55 6.62 17.23
N LEU A 169 -2.41 6.07 16.80
CA LEU A 169 -2.34 4.80 16.08
C LEU A 169 -2.39 3.63 17.06
N THR A 170 -3.57 3.34 17.57
CA THR A 170 -3.82 2.29 18.58
C THR A 170 -3.76 0.88 18.01
N VAL A 171 -4.19 0.69 16.76
CA VAL A 171 -4.11 -0.59 16.04
C VAL A 171 -2.64 -0.92 15.71
N PRO A 172 -2.17 -2.15 15.99
CA PRO A 172 -0.86 -2.64 15.56
C PRO A 172 -0.71 -2.63 14.04
N MET A 173 0.47 -2.25 13.53
CA MET A 173 0.68 -2.12 12.10
C MET A 173 2.05 -2.64 11.65
N VAL A 174 2.11 -3.14 10.42
CA VAL A 174 3.37 -3.35 9.69
C VAL A 174 3.38 -2.48 8.45
N ILE A 175 4.37 -1.59 8.36
CA ILE A 175 4.62 -0.80 7.17
C ILE A 175 5.57 -1.60 6.27
N ILE A 176 5.16 -1.88 5.04
CA ILE A 176 5.95 -2.52 3.99
C ILE A 176 6.43 -1.44 3.02
N GLY A 177 7.74 -1.26 2.91
CA GLY A 177 8.38 -0.41 1.92
C GLY A 177 8.89 -1.24 0.75
N LEU A 178 8.25 -1.10 -0.42
CA LEU A 178 8.65 -1.76 -1.66
C LEU A 178 9.98 -1.19 -2.18
N GLU A 179 10.89 -2.08 -2.54
CA GLU A 179 12.22 -1.73 -3.07
C GLU A 179 12.17 -1.45 -4.58
N ALA A 180 13.23 -0.81 -5.09
CA ALA A 180 13.36 -0.54 -6.51
C ALA A 180 13.53 -1.83 -7.31
N PRO A 181 13.10 -1.88 -8.59
CA PRO A 181 13.43 -2.97 -9.49
C PRO A 181 14.95 -3.15 -9.62
N GLU A 182 15.39 -4.37 -9.87
CA GLU A 182 16.82 -4.72 -9.93
C GLU A 182 17.38 -4.64 -11.35
N THR A 183 16.52 -4.79 -12.37
CA THR A 183 16.91 -4.95 -13.78
C THR A 183 16.52 -3.76 -14.66
N PHE A 184 15.78 -2.78 -14.12
CA PHE A 184 15.35 -1.61 -14.87
C PHE A 184 15.04 -0.41 -13.97
N LYS A 185 14.87 0.75 -14.61
CA LYS A 185 14.34 1.98 -14.00
C LYS A 185 13.42 2.71 -14.98
N MET A 186 12.59 3.58 -14.45
CA MET A 186 11.85 4.59 -15.21
C MET A 186 12.66 5.86 -15.33
N VAL A 187 12.83 6.33 -16.56
CA VAL A 187 13.38 7.66 -16.85
C VAL A 187 12.23 8.57 -17.26
N LYS A 188 12.21 9.75 -16.65
CA LYS A 188 11.23 10.79 -16.94
C LYS A 188 11.64 11.55 -18.19
N ASN A 189 10.80 11.48 -19.23
CA ASN A 189 10.96 12.22 -20.48
C ASN A 189 9.84 13.24 -20.65
N ARG A 190 10.18 14.44 -21.11
CA ARG A 190 9.19 15.49 -21.38
C ARG A 190 8.79 15.44 -22.85
N VAL A 191 7.53 15.14 -23.11
CA VAL A 191 6.94 15.15 -24.46
C VAL A 191 5.85 16.21 -24.49
N GLY A 192 6.18 17.35 -25.11
CA GLY A 192 5.38 18.57 -25.06
C GLY A 192 5.20 19.07 -23.61
N ASN A 193 3.94 19.19 -23.18
CA ASN A 193 3.59 19.64 -21.83
C ASN A 193 3.39 18.48 -20.83
N ARG A 194 3.63 17.23 -21.25
CA ARG A 194 3.43 16.05 -20.40
C ARG A 194 4.77 15.41 -20.05
N ASN A 195 4.84 14.90 -18.82
CA ASN A 195 5.92 14.02 -18.40
C ASN A 195 5.46 12.58 -18.65
N ILE A 196 6.23 11.85 -19.44
CA ILE A 196 6.04 10.43 -19.68
C ILE A 196 7.22 9.67 -19.06
N GLY A 197 6.98 8.41 -18.72
CA GLY A 197 7.98 7.53 -18.16
C GLY A 197 8.40 6.53 -19.22
N GLU A 198 9.70 6.29 -19.35
CA GLU A 198 10.26 5.30 -20.25
C GLU A 198 11.07 4.27 -19.46
N ILE A 199 10.83 2.99 -19.74
CA ILE A 199 11.55 1.89 -19.12
C ILE A 199 12.93 1.78 -19.75
N VAL A 200 13.97 1.84 -18.91
CA VAL A 200 15.37 1.66 -19.29
C VAL A 200 15.94 0.50 -18.49
N ARG A 201 16.41 -0.55 -19.19
CA ARG A 201 17.10 -1.69 -18.56
C ARG A 201 18.46 -1.23 -17.98
N LEU A 202 18.84 -1.81 -16.84
CA LEU A 202 20.10 -1.52 -16.14
C LEU A 202 21.29 -2.32 -16.69
#